data_AF-A0A2V5I448-F1
#
_entry.id   AF-A0A2V5I448-F1
#
_cell.length_a   1.000
_cell.length_b   1.000
_cell.length_c   1.000
_cell.angle_alpha   90.00
_cell.angle_beta   90.00
_cell.angle_gamma   90.00
#
_symmetry.space_group_name_H-M   'P 1'
#
loop_
_entity.id
_entity.type
_entity.pdbx_description
1 polymer ?
#
loop_
_entity_poly.entity_id
_entity_poly.type
_entity_poly.pdbx_seq_one_letter_code
_entity_poly.pdbx_strand_id
1 'polypeptide(L)'
;MKCWSLLPPLFWSSGLEPIVIRARQGPFLTCVAFYLLISCLSWLAHFIQFSTALHESLLAPEHLAPEPTPAVRLQAAALVEPIQWAPPSISAETESAKNSSTTAHPIPRIIHRMWRHLTSDIPEEWSNATASCGAQNPEYQQYIWTDETAHQFIGRHFPWYLSTYTDHLLPMQRVDALRYFLLWHYGGVFLDPELGCRRSLEPLLTAKQAQAPVQLLLPQRTAYGVGTDMMASAPGHPFVIKLP
;
A
#
# COMPACT_ATOMS: atom_id res chain seq x y z
N MET A 1 -17.65 43.06 5.99
CA MET A 1 -16.69 43.65 6.97
C MET A 1 -15.55 44.28 6.19
N LYS A 2 -15.48 45.62 6.15
CA LYS A 2 -14.39 46.39 5.51
C LYS A 2 -13.35 46.68 6.58
N CYS A 3 -12.11 46.24 6.39
CA CYS A 3 -11.04 46.55 7.32
C CYS A 3 -10.68 48.04 7.18
N TRP A 4 -11.08 48.86 8.15
CA TRP A 4 -10.69 50.27 8.23
C TRP A 4 -9.32 50.35 8.90
N SER A 5 -8.27 50.60 8.12
CA SER A 5 -6.98 51.00 8.68
C SER A 5 -7.06 52.46 9.13
N LEU A 6 -6.97 52.66 10.44
CA LEU A 6 -6.80 53.96 11.09
C LEU A 6 -5.38 54.46 10.84
N LEU A 7 -5.22 55.32 9.83
CA LEU A 7 -4.02 56.18 9.69
C LEU A 7 -4.48 57.64 9.56
N PRO A 8 -3.74 58.59 10.16
CA PRO A 8 -4.18 59.98 10.27
C PRO A 8 -4.20 60.71 8.92
N PRO A 9 -5.04 61.74 8.76
CA PRO A 9 -5.15 62.48 7.52
C PRO A 9 -3.96 63.43 7.38
N LEU A 10 -3.01 63.09 6.52
CA LEU A 10 -2.03 64.04 6.02
C LEU A 10 -2.75 64.92 4.96
N PHE A 11 -2.64 66.24 5.08
CA PHE A 11 -3.13 67.17 4.06
C PHE A 11 -2.09 67.27 2.95
N TRP A 12 -2.39 66.71 1.78
CA TRP A 12 -1.53 66.74 0.60
C TRP A 12 -2.01 67.81 -0.39
N SER A 13 -1.09 68.32 -1.21
CA SER A 13 -1.43 69.25 -2.28
C SER A 13 -2.33 68.60 -3.33
N SER A 14 -3.21 69.38 -3.96
CA SER A 14 -4.24 68.96 -4.92
C SER A 14 -3.71 68.21 -6.16
N GLY A 15 -2.39 68.24 -6.42
CA GLY A 15 -1.75 67.45 -7.47
C GLY A 15 -1.41 66.00 -7.08
N LEU A 16 -1.39 65.66 -5.79
CA LEU A 16 -0.95 64.35 -5.29
C LEU A 16 -2.11 63.40 -4.94
N GLU A 17 -3.32 63.92 -4.77
CA GLU A 17 -4.57 63.17 -4.55
C GLU A 17 -4.84 62.07 -5.62
N PRO A 18 -4.80 62.36 -6.93
CA PRO A 18 -5.07 61.35 -7.95
C PRO A 18 -3.99 60.26 -8.04
N ILE A 19 -2.77 60.55 -7.60
CA ILE A 19 -1.65 59.60 -7.55
C ILE A 19 -1.82 58.64 -6.36
N VAL A 20 -2.21 59.17 -5.19
CA VAL A 20 -2.50 58.36 -3.99
C VAL A 20 -3.74 57.48 -4.17
N ILE A 21 -4.75 57.94 -4.90
CA ILE A 21 -5.95 57.15 -5.24
C ILE A 21 -5.61 56.01 -6.21
N ARG A 22 -4.79 56.24 -7.25
CA ARG A 22 -4.28 55.14 -8.11
C ARG A 22 -3.41 54.14 -7.37
N ALA A 23 -2.56 54.61 -6.44
CA ALA A 23 -1.75 53.74 -5.59
C ALA A 23 -2.57 52.95 -4.55
N ARG A 24 -3.73 53.47 -4.11
CA ARG A 24 -4.71 52.75 -3.29
C ARG A 24 -5.60 51.78 -4.10
N GLN A 25 -5.64 51.90 -5.42
CA GLN A 25 -6.48 51.07 -6.32
C GLN A 25 -5.73 49.90 -7.01
N GLY A 26 -4.43 49.72 -6.78
CA GLY A 26 -3.71 48.47 -7.05
C GLY A 26 -2.52 48.35 -6.10
N PRO A 27 -2.38 47.27 -5.31
CA PRO A 27 -1.89 46.01 -5.84
C PRO A 27 -2.44 44.76 -5.10
N PHE A 28 -3.58 44.86 -4.39
CA PHE A 28 -4.15 43.67 -3.75
C PHE A 28 -4.56 42.61 -4.79
N LEU A 29 -5.23 43.03 -5.87
CA LEU A 29 -5.57 42.12 -6.97
C LEU A 29 -4.32 41.57 -7.68
N THR A 30 -3.25 42.36 -7.85
CA THR A 30 -2.01 41.87 -8.47
C THR A 30 -1.28 40.91 -7.55
N CYS A 31 -1.17 41.19 -6.25
CA CYS A 31 -0.60 40.26 -5.26
C CYS A 31 -1.42 38.96 -5.17
N VAL A 32 -2.75 39.03 -5.19
CA VAL A 32 -3.62 37.84 -5.24
C VAL A 32 -3.43 37.07 -6.55
N ALA A 33 -3.35 37.76 -7.69
CA ALA A 33 -3.10 37.11 -8.98
C ALA A 33 -1.72 36.42 -9.02
N PHE A 34 -0.66 37.08 -8.53
CA PHE A 34 0.66 36.47 -8.40
C PHE A 34 0.66 35.29 -7.43
N TYR A 35 -0.03 35.38 -6.30
CA TYR A 35 -0.17 34.28 -5.36
C TYR A 35 -0.89 33.08 -5.97
N LEU A 36 -2.01 33.31 -6.68
CA LEU A 36 -2.74 32.27 -7.39
C LEU A 36 -1.92 31.65 -8.52
N LEU A 37 -1.17 32.47 -9.27
CA LEU A 37 -0.26 32.00 -10.31
C LEU A 37 0.84 31.10 -9.70
N ILE A 38 1.52 31.56 -8.65
CA ILE A 38 2.55 30.79 -7.95
C ILE A 38 1.98 29.50 -7.38
N SER A 39 0.80 29.55 -6.77
CA SER A 39 0.12 28.37 -6.24
C SER A 39 -0.26 27.38 -7.33
N CYS A 40 -0.75 27.87 -8.48
CA CYS A 40 -1.10 27.07 -9.65
C CYS A 40 0.15 26.42 -10.28
N LEU A 41 1.23 27.17 -10.45
CA LEU A 41 2.51 26.66 -10.96
C LEU A 41 3.12 25.64 -10.00
N SER A 42 3.07 25.90 -8.69
CA SER A 42 3.51 24.95 -7.66
C SER A 42 2.67 23.67 -7.70
N TRP A 43 1.34 23.78 -7.76
CA TRP A 43 0.45 22.63 -7.86
C TRP A 43 0.72 21.82 -9.14
N LEU A 44 0.90 22.50 -10.28
CA LEU A 44 1.24 21.86 -11.54
C LEU A 44 2.59 21.13 -11.45
N ALA A 45 3.61 21.74 -10.84
CA ALA A 45 4.91 21.11 -10.65
C ALA A 45 4.81 19.85 -9.76
N HIS A 46 4.10 19.91 -8.63
CA HIS A 46 3.87 18.75 -7.77
C HIS A 46 3.06 17.66 -8.48
N PHE A 47 2.04 18.05 -9.25
CA PHE A 47 1.24 17.12 -10.03
C PHE A 47 2.07 16.41 -11.10
N ILE A 48 2.89 17.15 -11.84
CA ILE A 48 3.81 16.57 -12.84
C ILE A 48 4.79 15.63 -12.14
N GLN A 49 5.43 16.06 -11.04
CA GLN A 49 6.38 15.23 -10.30
C GLN A 49 5.74 13.95 -9.74
N PHE A 50 4.53 14.04 -9.20
CA PHE A 50 3.78 12.88 -8.73
C PHE A 50 3.41 11.95 -9.91
N SER A 51 2.94 12.51 -11.02
CA SER A 51 2.58 11.75 -12.22
C SER A 51 3.79 11.03 -12.81
N THR A 52 4.96 11.66 -12.87
CA THR A 52 6.19 11.03 -13.36
C THR A 52 6.66 9.94 -12.42
N ALA A 53 6.67 10.19 -11.10
CA ALA A 53 7.05 9.18 -10.11
C ALA A 53 6.11 7.96 -10.13
N LEU A 54 4.80 8.20 -10.32
CA LEU A 54 3.81 7.12 -10.47
C LEU A 54 4.05 6.31 -11.74
N HIS A 55 4.35 6.97 -12.87
CA HIS A 55 4.62 6.30 -14.13
C HIS A 55 5.90 5.45 -14.07
N GLU A 56 6.96 5.94 -13.44
CA GLU A 56 8.21 5.20 -13.22
C GLU A 56 8.01 3.99 -12.30
N SER A 57 7.10 4.10 -11.33
CA SER A 57 6.79 3.02 -10.39
C SER A 57 5.77 2.01 -10.92
N LEU A 58 5.20 2.26 -12.11
CA LEU A 58 4.16 1.40 -12.67
C LEU A 58 4.76 0.16 -13.33
N LEU A 59 4.40 -1.02 -12.83
CA LEU A 59 4.74 -2.28 -13.47
C LEU A 59 3.70 -2.63 -14.54
N ALA A 60 4.12 -2.55 -15.79
CA ALA A 60 3.35 -3.04 -16.94
C ALA A 60 3.86 -4.42 -17.41
N PRO A 61 3.01 -5.24 -18.07
CA PRO A 61 3.34 -6.63 -18.45
C PRO A 61 4.64 -6.80 -19.24
N GLU A 62 4.99 -5.81 -20.07
CA GLU A 62 6.22 -5.77 -20.87
C GLU A 62 7.50 -5.73 -20.04
N HIS A 63 7.41 -5.32 -18.77
CA HIS A 63 8.55 -5.26 -17.84
C HIS A 63 8.76 -6.56 -17.06
N LEU A 64 7.83 -7.51 -17.18
CA LEU A 64 7.90 -8.79 -16.48
C LEU A 64 8.69 -9.80 -17.30
N ALA A 65 9.50 -10.61 -16.60
CA ALA A 65 10.23 -11.70 -17.23
C ALA A 65 9.26 -12.64 -17.97
N PRO A 66 9.67 -13.19 -19.13
CA PRO A 66 8.85 -14.16 -19.83
C PRO A 66 8.63 -15.40 -18.98
N GLU A 67 7.51 -16.05 -19.24
CA GLU A 67 7.11 -17.25 -18.54
C GLU A 67 8.14 -18.38 -18.63
N PRO A 68 8.38 -19.13 -17.54
CA PRO A 68 9.23 -20.30 -17.58
C PRO A 68 8.62 -21.38 -18.49
N THR A 69 9.51 -22.15 -19.13
CA THR A 69 9.13 -23.25 -20.02
C THR A 69 8.34 -24.33 -19.26
N PRO A 70 7.50 -25.13 -19.94
CA PRO A 70 6.70 -26.17 -19.29
C PRO A 70 7.51 -27.17 -18.46
N ALA A 71 8.74 -27.49 -18.89
CA ALA A 71 9.64 -28.39 -18.16
C ALA A 71 10.05 -27.83 -16.80
N VAL A 72 10.37 -26.53 -16.72
CA VAL A 72 10.73 -25.87 -15.45
C VAL A 72 9.54 -25.83 -14.50
N ARG A 73 8.32 -25.60 -15.02
CA ARG A 73 7.09 -25.62 -14.20
C ARG A 73 6.82 -26.98 -13.58
N LEU A 74 7.03 -28.06 -14.34
CA LEU A 74 6.83 -29.43 -13.86
C LEU A 74 7.82 -29.79 -12.74
N GLN A 75 9.08 -29.35 -12.86
CA GLN A 75 10.08 -29.55 -11.81
C GLN A 75 9.74 -28.76 -10.54
N ALA A 76 9.30 -27.52 -10.70
CA ALA A 76 8.90 -26.66 -9.58
C ALA A 76 7.64 -27.19 -8.87
N ALA A 77 6.67 -27.74 -9.60
CA ALA A 77 5.46 -28.35 -9.03
C ALA A 77 5.74 -29.54 -8.09
N ALA A 78 6.89 -30.21 -8.24
CA ALA A 78 7.30 -31.30 -7.34
C ALA A 78 7.86 -30.78 -5.99
N LEU A 79 8.10 -29.47 -5.86
CA LEU A 79 8.63 -28.81 -4.67
C LEU A 79 7.56 -28.03 -3.90
N VAL A 80 6.27 -28.17 -4.27
CA VAL A 80 5.18 -27.44 -3.62
C VAL A 80 5.14 -27.85 -2.15
N GLU A 81 5.52 -26.92 -1.27
CA GLU A 81 5.32 -27.05 0.16
C GLU A 81 3.82 -27.15 0.46
N PRO A 82 3.40 -28.00 1.41
CA PRO A 82 2.00 -28.11 1.78
C PRO A 82 1.49 -26.79 2.36
N ILE A 83 0.22 -26.49 2.10
CA ILE A 83 -0.47 -25.36 2.71
C ILE A 83 -0.40 -25.50 4.24
N GLN A 84 0.03 -24.44 4.92
CA GLN A 84 0.15 -24.42 6.37
C GLN A 84 -1.00 -23.59 6.97
N TRP A 85 -1.67 -24.16 7.96
CA TRP A 85 -2.63 -23.39 8.76
C TRP A 85 -1.86 -22.42 9.66
N ALA A 86 -2.26 -21.15 9.64
CA ALA A 86 -1.65 -20.12 10.44
C ALA A 86 -1.97 -20.30 11.95
N PRO A 87 -1.21 -19.69 12.87
CA PRO A 87 0.05 -19.01 12.61
C PRO A 87 1.14 -20.00 12.24
N PRO A 88 2.18 -19.59 11.48
CA PRO A 88 3.34 -20.45 11.27
C PRO A 88 3.89 -20.95 12.62
N SER A 89 4.28 -22.23 12.66
CA SER A 89 5.13 -22.76 13.74
C SER A 89 6.51 -22.11 13.64
N ILE A 90 6.64 -20.91 14.19
CA ILE A 90 7.90 -20.16 14.22
C ILE A 90 8.90 -20.95 15.06
N SER A 91 9.91 -21.57 14.43
CA SER A 91 11.23 -21.67 15.05
C SER A 91 11.75 -20.24 15.23
N ALA A 92 12.34 -19.96 16.40
CA ALA A 92 12.62 -18.65 16.99
C ALA A 92 13.44 -17.61 16.16
N GLU A 93 13.63 -17.80 14.87
CA GLU A 93 14.56 -17.02 14.03
C GLU A 93 13.94 -15.72 13.49
N THR A 94 12.61 -15.61 13.36
CA THR A 94 11.97 -14.38 12.86
C THR A 94 11.84 -13.28 13.93
N GLU A 95 11.90 -13.61 15.23
CA GLU A 95 11.89 -12.60 16.30
C GLU A 95 13.21 -11.80 16.37
N SER A 96 14.32 -12.32 15.80
CA SER A 96 15.64 -11.69 15.87
C SER A 96 15.90 -10.61 14.80
N ALA A 97 15.03 -10.44 13.80
CA ALA A 97 15.21 -9.44 12.74
C ALA A 97 14.82 -8.01 13.17
N LYS A 98 14.29 -7.82 14.39
CA LYS A 98 13.77 -6.52 14.87
C LYS A 98 14.84 -5.49 15.26
N ASN A 99 16.13 -5.84 15.24
CA ASN A 99 17.21 -4.97 15.74
C ASN A 99 18.29 -4.57 14.71
N SER A 100 18.05 -4.70 13.40
CA SER A 100 19.01 -4.23 12.38
C SER A 100 18.47 -3.05 11.57
N SER A 101 19.23 -1.95 11.61
CA SER A 101 19.05 -0.67 10.93
C SER A 101 18.81 -0.75 9.41
N THR A 102 17.90 0.10 8.93
CA THR A 102 17.90 0.85 7.65
C THR A 102 18.46 0.15 6.40
N THR A 103 18.10 -1.11 6.18
CA THR A 103 18.17 -1.73 4.84
C THR A 103 16.75 -2.01 4.37
N ALA A 104 16.46 -1.63 3.12
CA ALA A 104 15.21 -1.97 2.45
C ALA A 104 15.09 -3.49 2.39
N HIS A 105 14.17 -4.06 3.17
CA HIS A 105 13.95 -5.51 3.15
C HIS A 105 13.12 -5.86 1.90
N PRO A 106 13.49 -6.89 1.12
CA PRO A 106 12.65 -7.35 0.02
C PRO A 106 11.34 -7.95 0.57
N ILE A 107 10.31 -8.01 -0.27
CA ILE A 107 9.05 -8.69 0.07
C ILE A 107 9.32 -10.19 0.29
N PRO A 108 9.02 -10.76 1.47
CA PRO A 108 9.17 -12.20 1.73
C PRO A 108 8.30 -13.08 0.83
N ARG A 109 8.74 -14.31 0.56
CA ARG A 109 7.98 -15.31 -0.20
C ARG A 109 6.93 -16.02 0.67
N ILE A 110 5.97 -15.24 1.15
CA ILE A 110 4.87 -15.70 2.01
C ILE A 110 3.56 -15.26 1.36
N ILE A 111 2.61 -16.18 1.20
CA ILE A 111 1.25 -15.89 0.75
C ILE A 111 0.30 -16.05 1.93
N HIS A 112 -0.44 -14.98 2.25
CA HIS A 112 -1.47 -14.96 3.28
C HIS A 112 -2.85 -14.97 2.61
N ARG A 113 -3.74 -15.83 3.10
CA ARG A 113 -5.17 -15.81 2.76
C ARG A 113 -6.02 -15.92 4.00
N MET A 114 -7.16 -15.24 4.00
CA MET A 114 -8.16 -15.35 5.05
C MET A 114 -9.55 -15.39 4.43
N TRP A 115 -10.40 -16.22 5.01
CA TRP A 115 -11.83 -16.25 4.73
C TRP A 115 -12.57 -15.97 6.03
N ARG A 116 -13.74 -15.33 5.93
CA ARG A 116 -14.64 -15.24 7.08
C ARG A 116 -15.17 -16.63 7.43
N HIS A 117 -15.32 -16.92 8.72
CA HIS A 117 -16.00 -18.13 9.22
C HIS A 117 -15.36 -19.46 8.77
N LEU A 118 -14.09 -19.43 8.39
CA LEU A 118 -13.32 -20.62 8.06
C LEU A 118 -12.91 -21.34 9.34
N THR A 119 -13.29 -22.62 9.46
CA THR A 119 -13.06 -23.42 10.67
C THR A 119 -12.09 -24.56 10.46
N SER A 120 -12.15 -25.28 9.33
CA SER A 120 -11.29 -26.45 9.09
C SER A 120 -10.85 -26.65 7.64
N ASP A 121 -11.70 -26.33 6.67
CA ASP A 121 -11.47 -26.70 5.26
C ASP A 121 -11.71 -25.53 4.33
N ILE A 122 -10.82 -25.34 3.35
CA ILE A 122 -10.98 -24.34 2.29
C ILE A 122 -12.22 -24.71 1.46
N PRO A 123 -13.19 -23.80 1.29
CA PRO A 123 -14.38 -24.07 0.48
C PRO A 123 -14.03 -24.46 -0.96
N GLU A 124 -14.77 -25.44 -1.49
CA GLU A 124 -14.50 -26.07 -2.79
C GLU A 124 -14.37 -25.04 -3.92
N GLU A 125 -15.23 -24.01 -3.92
CA GLU A 125 -15.23 -22.93 -4.91
C GLU A 125 -13.92 -22.13 -4.98
N TRP A 126 -13.14 -22.09 -3.90
CA TRP A 126 -11.87 -21.36 -3.81
C TRP A 126 -10.64 -22.28 -3.70
N SER A 127 -10.86 -23.60 -3.60
CA SER A 127 -9.78 -24.59 -3.58
C SER A 127 -8.89 -24.47 -4.83
N ASN A 128 -9.49 -24.28 -6.01
CA ASN A 128 -8.79 -24.09 -7.28
C ASN A 128 -7.91 -22.84 -7.28
N ALA A 129 -8.40 -21.72 -6.74
CA ALA A 129 -7.64 -20.47 -6.65
C ALA A 129 -6.40 -20.66 -5.76
N THR A 130 -6.58 -21.25 -4.58
CA THR A 130 -5.49 -21.53 -3.65
C THR A 130 -4.47 -22.52 -4.23
N ALA A 131 -4.95 -23.65 -4.77
CA ALA A 131 -4.11 -24.68 -5.38
C ALA A 131 -3.30 -24.15 -6.57
N SER A 132 -3.91 -23.29 -7.40
CA SER A 132 -3.20 -22.65 -8.51
C SER A 132 -2.01 -21.81 -8.03
N CYS A 133 -2.14 -21.11 -6.91
CA CYS A 133 -1.04 -20.37 -6.32
C CYS A 133 0.05 -21.26 -5.75
N GLY A 134 -0.29 -22.39 -5.14
CA GLY A 134 0.69 -23.40 -4.71
C GLY A 134 1.50 -23.91 -5.90
N ALA A 135 0.81 -24.31 -6.97
CA ALA A 135 1.46 -24.85 -8.17
C ALA A 135 2.35 -23.84 -8.90
N GLN A 136 1.98 -22.54 -8.91
CA GLN A 136 2.77 -21.50 -9.59
C GLN A 136 3.86 -20.87 -8.71
N ASN A 137 3.81 -21.07 -7.39
CA ASN A 137 4.73 -20.47 -6.42
C ASN A 137 5.17 -21.52 -5.38
N PRO A 138 5.79 -22.64 -5.80
CA PRO A 138 6.14 -23.75 -4.92
C PRO A 138 7.11 -23.36 -3.80
N GLU A 139 7.94 -22.35 -4.02
CA GLU A 139 8.89 -21.80 -3.06
C GLU A 139 8.26 -20.86 -2.03
N TYR A 140 6.96 -20.54 -2.15
CA TYR A 140 6.26 -19.65 -1.24
C TYR A 140 5.60 -20.45 -0.12
N GLN A 141 5.79 -19.99 1.11
CA GLN A 141 5.00 -20.47 2.24
C GLN A 141 3.56 -19.95 2.10
N GLN A 142 2.58 -20.82 2.27
CA GLN A 142 1.16 -20.44 2.18
C GLN A 142 0.49 -20.58 3.54
N TYR A 143 -0.02 -19.46 4.05
CA TYR A 143 -0.72 -19.38 5.33
C TYR A 143 -2.20 -19.09 5.15
N ILE A 144 -3.00 -20.01 5.69
CA ILE A 144 -4.45 -19.88 5.78
C ILE A 144 -4.82 -19.42 7.19
N TRP A 145 -5.44 -18.25 7.28
CA TRP A 145 -5.89 -17.65 8.52
C TRP A 145 -7.36 -17.94 8.76
N THR A 146 -7.68 -18.34 9.98
CA THR A 146 -9.05 -18.51 10.50
C THR A 146 -9.39 -17.34 11.42
N ASP A 147 -10.66 -17.19 11.77
CA ASP A 147 -11.08 -16.19 12.76
C ASP A 147 -10.33 -16.36 14.09
N GLU A 148 -10.10 -17.61 14.51
CA GLU A 148 -9.40 -17.92 15.75
C GLU A 148 -7.90 -17.57 15.67
N THR A 149 -7.22 -17.96 14.60
CA THR A 149 -5.78 -17.74 14.48
C THR A 149 -5.45 -16.27 14.22
N ALA A 150 -6.34 -15.55 13.54
CA ALA A 150 -6.30 -14.10 13.41
C ALA A 150 -6.48 -13.40 14.77
N HIS A 151 -7.47 -13.82 15.56
CA HIS A 151 -7.69 -13.29 16.91
C HIS A 151 -6.46 -13.49 17.81
N GLN A 152 -5.89 -14.70 17.82
CA GLN A 152 -4.68 -15.02 18.59
C GLN A 152 -3.49 -14.17 18.14
N PHE A 153 -3.30 -13.98 16.84
CA PHE A 153 -2.24 -13.14 16.29
C PHE A 153 -2.37 -11.67 16.70
N ILE A 154 -3.57 -11.08 16.56
CA ILE A 154 -3.83 -9.70 17.01
C ILE A 154 -3.61 -9.59 18.51
N GLY A 155 -4.13 -10.53 19.31
CA GLY A 155 -3.94 -10.51 20.76
C GLY A 155 -2.49 -10.61 21.20
N ARG A 156 -1.67 -11.40 20.49
CA ARG A 156 -0.25 -11.59 20.80
C ARG A 156 0.62 -10.40 20.37
N HIS A 157 0.41 -9.87 19.17
CA HIS A 157 1.32 -8.89 18.58
C HIS A 157 0.82 -7.45 18.62
N PHE A 158 -0.51 -7.25 18.73
CA PHE A 158 -1.17 -5.95 18.73
C PHE A 158 -2.27 -5.89 19.81
N PRO A 159 -1.94 -6.15 21.08
CA PRO A 159 -2.94 -6.23 22.15
C PRO A 159 -3.76 -4.94 22.31
N TRP A 160 -3.17 -3.79 21.94
CA TRP A 160 -3.84 -2.49 21.94
C TRP A 160 -5.00 -2.40 20.94
N TYR A 161 -5.02 -3.22 19.89
CA TYR A 161 -6.06 -3.22 18.87
C TYR A 161 -7.12 -4.31 19.07
N LEU A 162 -6.91 -5.24 20.01
CA LEU A 162 -7.73 -6.44 20.14
C LEU A 162 -9.21 -6.14 20.37
N SER A 163 -9.54 -5.18 21.25
CA SER A 163 -10.94 -4.79 21.51
C SER A 163 -11.59 -4.13 20.29
N THR A 164 -10.86 -3.31 19.53
CA THR A 164 -11.38 -2.78 18.26
C THR A 164 -11.67 -3.93 17.29
N TYR A 165 -10.71 -4.83 17.11
CA TYR A 165 -10.82 -5.96 16.20
C TYR A 165 -12.00 -6.88 16.53
N THR A 166 -12.24 -7.14 17.82
CA THR A 166 -13.25 -8.08 18.28
C THR A 166 -14.62 -7.45 18.49
N ASP A 167 -14.69 -6.33 19.19
CA ASP A 167 -15.97 -5.77 19.64
C ASP A 167 -16.58 -4.81 18.63
N HIS A 168 -15.77 -4.19 17.76
CA HIS A 168 -16.20 -3.07 16.92
C HIS A 168 -16.23 -3.37 15.42
N LEU A 169 -15.49 -4.38 14.94
CA LEU A 169 -15.44 -4.73 13.52
C LEU A 169 -16.40 -5.85 13.16
N LEU A 170 -17.13 -5.65 12.05
CA LEU A 170 -17.84 -6.72 11.36
C LEU A 170 -16.85 -7.74 10.78
N PRO A 171 -17.23 -9.01 10.52
CA PRO A 171 -16.28 -10.02 10.07
C PRO A 171 -15.51 -9.68 8.79
N MET A 172 -16.13 -9.00 7.81
CA MET A 172 -15.39 -8.54 6.62
C MET A 172 -14.35 -7.46 6.95
N GLN A 173 -14.71 -6.53 7.85
CA GLN A 173 -13.78 -5.49 8.28
C GLN A 173 -12.60 -6.09 9.07
N ARG A 174 -12.80 -7.23 9.75
CA ARG A 174 -11.71 -7.97 10.41
C ARG A 174 -10.73 -8.57 9.39
N VAL A 175 -11.23 -9.12 8.28
CA VAL A 175 -10.37 -9.57 7.18
C VAL A 175 -9.60 -8.38 6.59
N ASP A 176 -10.30 -7.27 6.35
CA ASP A 176 -9.71 -6.06 5.80
C ASP A 176 -8.65 -5.45 6.71
N ALA A 177 -8.88 -5.46 8.03
CA ALA A 177 -7.88 -4.99 9.00
C ALA A 177 -6.70 -5.96 9.08
N LEU A 178 -6.97 -7.27 9.16
CA LEU A 178 -5.94 -8.29 9.37
C LEU A 178 -4.86 -8.25 8.29
N ARG A 179 -5.20 -8.01 7.01
CA ARG A 179 -4.19 -7.95 5.94
C ARG A 179 -3.09 -6.95 6.23
N TYR A 180 -3.43 -5.78 6.79
CA TYR A 180 -2.44 -4.75 7.10
C TYR A 180 -1.54 -5.19 8.26
N PHE A 181 -2.11 -5.82 9.30
CA PHE A 181 -1.31 -6.33 10.42
C PHE A 181 -0.38 -7.47 9.98
N LEU A 182 -0.86 -8.38 9.13
CA LEU A 182 -0.04 -9.47 8.59
C LEU A 182 1.10 -8.94 7.72
N LEU A 183 0.80 -8.07 6.76
CA LEU A 183 1.81 -7.48 5.88
C LEU A 183 2.81 -6.60 6.63
N TRP A 184 2.38 -5.89 7.66
CA TRP A 184 3.31 -5.11 8.48
C TRP A 184 4.20 -6.02 9.34
N HIS A 185 3.64 -7.10 9.90
CA HIS A 185 4.39 -7.97 10.81
C HIS A 185 5.31 -8.96 10.07
N TYR A 186 4.75 -9.74 9.15
CA TYR A 186 5.45 -10.79 8.41
C TYR A 186 5.99 -10.29 7.07
N GLY A 187 5.39 -9.25 6.48
CA GLY A 187 5.57 -8.95 5.06
C GLY A 187 4.78 -9.93 4.20
N GLY A 188 5.23 -10.11 2.96
CA GLY A 188 4.70 -11.11 2.04
C GLY A 188 3.64 -10.55 1.11
N VAL A 189 2.78 -11.44 0.64
CA VAL A 189 1.69 -11.19 -0.30
C VAL A 189 0.39 -11.60 0.35
N PHE A 190 -0.55 -10.68 0.53
CA PHE A 190 -1.92 -10.98 0.87
C PHE A 190 -2.73 -11.12 -0.42
N LEU A 191 -3.49 -12.21 -0.54
CA LEU A 191 -4.39 -12.46 -1.65
C LEU A 191 -5.81 -12.69 -1.13
N ASP A 192 -6.78 -12.03 -1.75
CA ASP A 192 -8.18 -12.35 -1.52
C ASP A 192 -8.46 -13.81 -1.92
N PRO A 193 -9.37 -14.50 -1.21
CA PRO A 193 -9.82 -15.87 -1.45
C PRO A 193 -9.95 -16.31 -2.90
N GLU A 194 -10.63 -15.51 -3.71
CA GLU A 194 -11.00 -15.81 -5.09
C GLU A 194 -9.84 -15.65 -6.09
N LEU A 195 -8.74 -15.02 -5.69
CA LEU A 195 -7.63 -14.78 -6.59
C LEU A 195 -6.79 -16.05 -6.78
N GLY A 196 -6.75 -16.55 -8.01
CA GLY A 196 -5.85 -17.63 -8.41
C GLY A 196 -4.58 -17.12 -9.11
N CYS A 197 -3.53 -17.92 -9.10
CA CYS A 197 -2.27 -17.60 -9.77
C CYS A 197 -2.19 -18.34 -11.11
N ARG A 198 -1.96 -17.58 -12.18
CA ARG A 198 -1.72 -18.13 -13.52
C ARG A 198 -0.23 -18.34 -13.81
N ARG A 199 0.61 -17.68 -13.03
CA ARG A 199 2.07 -17.52 -13.19
C ARG A 199 2.71 -17.29 -11.82
N SER A 200 4.02 -17.43 -11.74
CA SER A 200 4.78 -17.08 -10.53
C SER A 200 4.65 -15.58 -10.23
N LEU A 201 4.61 -15.22 -8.94
CA LEU A 201 4.62 -13.85 -8.44
C LEU A 201 6.03 -13.24 -8.43
N GLU A 202 7.07 -14.07 -8.53
CA GLU A 202 8.47 -13.64 -8.46
C GLU A 202 8.81 -12.51 -9.45
N PRO A 203 8.35 -12.51 -10.73
CA PRO A 203 8.63 -11.41 -11.64
C PRO A 203 8.06 -10.07 -11.19
N LEU A 204 6.97 -10.07 -10.40
CA LEU A 204 6.39 -8.85 -9.83
C LEU A 204 7.23 -8.31 -8.67
N LEU A 205 7.80 -9.21 -7.86
CA LEU A 205 8.59 -8.84 -6.68
C LEU A 205 10.05 -8.47 -7.04
N THR A 206 10.54 -8.95 -8.19
CA THR A 206 11.92 -8.76 -8.67
C THR A 206 12.03 -7.88 -9.91
N ALA A 207 10.95 -7.18 -10.29
CA ALA A 207 10.88 -6.40 -11.51
C ALA A 207 12.05 -5.39 -11.60
N LYS A 208 12.85 -5.53 -12.67
CA LYS A 208 14.10 -4.79 -12.88
C LYS A 208 13.92 -3.29 -13.13
N GLN A 209 12.68 -2.85 -13.38
CA GLN A 209 12.34 -1.44 -13.58
C GLN A 209 12.50 -0.62 -12.29
N ALA A 210 12.44 -1.28 -11.12
CA ALA A 210 12.57 -0.59 -9.86
C ALA A 210 14.05 -0.27 -9.58
N GLN A 211 14.36 1.02 -9.38
CA GLN A 211 15.69 1.50 -8.98
C GLN A 211 16.16 0.92 -7.64
N ALA A 212 15.26 0.28 -6.90
CA ALA A 212 15.41 -0.32 -5.58
C ALA A 212 14.56 -1.60 -5.52
N PRO A 213 14.81 -2.55 -4.59
CA PRO A 213 13.94 -3.72 -4.42
C PRO A 213 12.49 -3.28 -4.20
N VAL A 214 11.55 -4.02 -4.80
CA VAL A 214 10.11 -3.77 -4.59
C VAL A 214 9.78 -4.05 -3.13
N GLN A 215 9.31 -3.04 -2.41
CA GLN A 215 8.97 -3.10 -0.98
C GLN A 215 7.46 -2.96 -0.72
N LEU A 216 6.71 -2.53 -1.74
CA LEU A 216 5.27 -2.40 -1.72
C LEU A 216 4.75 -2.59 -3.15
N LEU A 217 3.73 -3.44 -3.29
CA LEU A 217 3.04 -3.66 -4.56
C LEU A 217 1.53 -3.59 -4.30
N LEU A 218 0.86 -2.76 -5.09
CA LEU A 218 -0.58 -2.57 -5.03
C LEU A 218 -1.14 -2.51 -6.46
N PRO A 219 -2.27 -3.18 -6.75
CA PRO A 219 -2.89 -3.15 -8.06
C PRO A 219 -3.50 -1.77 -8.33
N GLN A 220 -3.22 -1.20 -9.49
CA GLN A 220 -3.85 0.06 -9.90
C GLN A 220 -5.33 -0.17 -10.25
N ARG A 221 -6.21 0.76 -9.83
CA ARG A 221 -7.64 0.74 -10.18
C ARG A 221 -7.98 1.89 -11.12
N THR A 222 -8.94 1.64 -12.01
CA THR A 222 -9.58 2.66 -12.85
C THR A 222 -10.33 3.66 -11.96
N ALA A 223 -10.26 4.95 -12.29
CA ALA A 223 -10.76 6.10 -11.50
C ALA A 223 -9.84 6.62 -10.37
N TYR A 224 -8.53 6.40 -10.46
CA TYR A 224 -7.51 6.78 -9.48
C TYR A 224 -7.60 6.00 -8.17
N GLY A 225 -6.54 5.28 -7.83
CA GLY A 225 -6.46 4.52 -6.59
C GLY A 225 -5.79 3.17 -6.77
N VAL A 226 -5.79 2.43 -5.67
CA VAL A 226 -5.19 1.11 -5.55
C VAL A 226 -6.21 0.12 -5.00
N GLY A 227 -6.15 -1.13 -5.46
CA GLY A 227 -6.94 -2.23 -4.93
C GLY A 227 -6.27 -2.85 -3.71
N THR A 228 -7.08 -3.58 -2.93
CA THR A 228 -6.65 -4.34 -1.75
C THR A 228 -6.81 -5.83 -1.93
N ASP A 229 -7.29 -6.25 -3.10
CA ASP A 229 -7.53 -7.63 -3.50
C ASP A 229 -6.24 -8.45 -3.56
N MET A 230 -5.16 -7.80 -3.99
CA MET A 230 -3.79 -8.28 -3.84
C MET A 230 -2.95 -7.16 -3.25
N MET A 231 -2.16 -7.45 -2.23
CA MET A 231 -1.21 -6.50 -1.68
C MET A 231 0.07 -7.23 -1.33
N ALA A 232 1.22 -6.65 -1.64
CA ALA A 232 2.49 -7.20 -1.19
C ALA A 232 3.34 -6.14 -0.51
N SER A 233 4.01 -6.49 0.58
CA SER A 233 4.86 -5.54 1.29
C SER A 233 6.01 -6.19 2.03
N ALA A 234 7.10 -5.45 2.16
CA ALA A 234 8.16 -5.76 3.10
C ALA A 234 7.63 -5.61 4.55
N PRO A 235 8.14 -6.41 5.50
CA PRO A 235 7.80 -6.22 6.90
C PRO A 235 8.17 -4.81 7.36
N GLY A 236 7.30 -4.19 8.16
CA GLY A 236 7.50 -2.85 8.71
C GLY A 236 7.29 -1.69 7.73
N HIS A 237 6.79 -1.93 6.51
CA HIS A 237 6.70 -0.87 5.49
C HIS A 237 5.79 0.31 5.94
N PRO A 238 6.23 1.58 5.82
CA PRO A 238 5.51 2.74 6.35
C PRO A 238 4.12 3.01 5.76
N PHE A 239 3.84 2.51 4.55
CA PHE A 239 2.52 2.61 3.95
C PHE A 239 1.48 1.78 4.71
N VAL A 240 1.88 0.57 5.14
CA VAL A 240 0.96 -0.40 5.75
C VAL A 240 0.48 0.05 7.13
N ILE A 241 1.34 0.74 7.91
CA ILE A 241 0.98 1.23 9.26
C ILE A 241 0.10 2.49 9.25
N LYS A 242 -0.06 3.17 8.11
CA LYS A 242 -0.87 4.40 8.02
C LYS A 242 -2.35 4.16 7.68
N LEU A 243 -2.72 2.91 7.42
CA LEU A 243 -4.05 2.48 7.00
C LEU A 243 -4.92 1.79 8.08
N PRO A 244 -4.40 1.18 9.17
CA PRO A 244 -5.22 0.62 10.24
C PRO A 244 -5.66 1.65 11.29
#